data_AF-A0A3R7A7R7-F1
#
_entry.id   AF-A0A3R7A7R7-F1
#
_cell.length_a   1.000
_cell.length_b   1.000
_cell.length_c   1.000
_cell.angle_alpha   90.00
_cell.angle_beta   90.00
_cell.angle_gamma   90.00
#
_symmetry.space_group_name_H-M   'P 1'
#
loop_
_entity.id
_entity.type
_entity.pdbx_description
1 polymer ?
#
loop_
_entity_poly.entity_id
_entity_poly.type
_entity_poly.pdbx_seq_one_letter_code
_entity_poly.pdbx_strand_id
1 'polypeptide(L)' 'MQLLFDLNEVSYEYPNGMKALEDINIRIYRGERVVILGPNGAGKTTLLK' A
#
# COMPACT_ATOMS: atom_id res chain seq x y z
N MET A 1 -1.21 -20.51 8.02
CA MET A 1 -1.67 -19.19 7.54
C MET A 1 -1.03 -18.97 6.18
N GLN A 2 -1.82 -18.91 5.09
CA GLN A 2 -1.28 -18.72 3.74
C GLN A 2 -1.09 -17.22 3.47
N LEU A 3 0.11 -16.79 3.10
CA LEU A 3 0.38 -15.43 2.66
C LEU A 3 -0.23 -15.21 1.27
N LEU A 4 -0.98 -14.12 1.08
CA LEU A 4 -1.60 -13.76 -0.21
C LEU A 4 -0.94 -12.54 -0.84
N PHE A 5 -0.63 -11.53 -0.04
CA PHE A 5 0.04 -10.32 -0.50
C PHE A 5 1.26 -10.06 0.40
N ASP A 6 2.39 -9.74 -0.24
CA ASP A 6 3.63 -9.35 0.41
C ASP A 6 4.23 -8.18 -0.36
N LEU A 7 4.07 -6.98 0.19
CA LEU A 7 4.67 -5.75 -0.30
C LEU A 7 5.89 -5.50 0.57
N ASN A 8 7.07 -5.46 -0.04
CA ASN A 8 8.33 -5.17 0.64
C ASN A 8 8.93 -3.89 0.04
N GLU A 9 9.16 -2.89 0.89
CA GLU A 9 9.82 -1.62 0.53
C GLU A 9 9.23 -0.93 -0.71
N VAL A 10 7.89 -0.93 -0.83
CA VAL A 10 7.22 -0.35 -1.99
C VAL A 10 7.17 1.17 -1.90
N SER A 11 7.86 1.81 -2.84
CA SER A 11 7.85 3.26 -3.07
C SER A 11 7.28 3.56 -4.46
N TYR A 12 6.53 4.66 -4.59
CA TYR A 12 5.96 5.09 -5.87
C TYR A 12 5.82 6.60 -5.95
N GLU A 13 6.25 7.17 -7.07
CA GLU A 13 6.17 8.59 -7.39
C GLU A 13 5.40 8.78 -8.69
N TYR A 14 4.45 9.71 -8.69
CA TYR A 14 3.74 10.09 -9.90
C TYR A 14 4.65 10.95 -10.82
N PRO A 15 4.38 11.01 -12.14
CA PRO A 15 5.19 11.80 -13.09
C PRO A 15 5.30 13.30 -12.76
N ASN A 16 4.40 13.82 -11.92
CA ASN A 16 4.43 15.20 -11.44
C ASN A 16 5.36 15.43 -10.24
N GLY A 17 6.14 14.43 -9.83
CA GLY A 17 7.06 14.51 -8.69
C GLY A 17 6.40 14.19 -7.33
N MET A 18 5.11 13.87 -7.30
CA MET A 18 4.42 13.56 -6.05
C MET A 18 4.73 12.14 -5.60
N LYS A 19 5.48 11.99 -4.50
CA LYS A 19 5.68 10.71 -3.82
C LYS A 19 4.38 10.25 -3.18
N ALA A 20 3.77 9.20 -3.72
CA ALA A 20 2.49 8.69 -3.26
C ALA A 20 2.62 7.53 -2.26
N LEU A 21 3.70 6.75 -2.39
CA LEU A 21 4.06 5.68 -1.46
C LEU A 21 5.54 5.82 -1.13
N GLU A 22 5.88 5.56 0.13
CA GLU A 22 7.24 5.63 0.65
C GLU A 22 7.46 4.42 1.56
N ASP A 23 8.31 3.51 1.11
CA ASP A 23 8.84 2.35 1.84
C ASP A 23 7.75 1.53 2.55
N ILE A 24 6.65 1.27 1.83
CA ILE A 24 5.50 0.55 2.35
C ILE A 24 5.81 -0.95 2.47
N ASN A 25 5.59 -1.48 3.68
CA ASN A 25 5.77 -2.88 4.01
C ASN A 25 4.45 -3.47 4.55
N ILE A 26 3.83 -4.39 3.82
CA ILE A 26 2.53 -4.96 4.18
C ILE A 26 2.49 -6.46 3.86
N ARG A 27 2.03 -7.26 4.80
CA ARG A 27 1.70 -8.68 4.61
C ARG A 27 0.22 -8.91 4.91
N ILE A 28 -0.47 -9.56 3.98
CA ILE A 28 -1.87 -9.94 4.14
C ILE A 28 -2.02 -11.44 3.95
N TYR A 29 -2.59 -12.09 4.95
CA TYR A 29 -2.84 -13.52 4.98
C TYR A 29 -4.27 -13.87 4.58
N ARG A 30 -4.47 -15.08 4.09
CA ARG A 30 -5.80 -15.59 3.72
C ARG A 30 -6.74 -15.54 4.93
N GLY A 31 -7.88 -14.87 4.73
CA GLY A 31 -8.94 -14.75 5.73
C GLY A 31 -8.94 -13.43 6.49
N GLU A 32 -7.90 -12.61 6.35
CA GLU A 32 -7.86 -11.29 6.98
C GLU A 32 -8.80 -10.29 6.30
N ARG A 33 -9.35 -9.39 7.11
CA ARG A 33 -10.08 -8.20 6.65
C ARG A 33 -9.27 -6.98 7.06
N VAL A 34 -8.71 -6.28 6.08
CA VAL A 34 -7.83 -5.13 6.30
C VAL A 34 -8.55 -3.85 5.91
N VAL A 35 -8.44 -2.82 6.73
CA VAL A 35 -8.95 -1.47 6.43
C VAL A 35 -7.77 -0.53 6.29
N ILE A 36 -7.69 0.18 5.17
CA ILE A 36 -6.67 1.20 4.91
C ILE A 36 -7.28 2.58 5.23
N LEU A 37 -6.79 3.23 6.27
CA LEU A 37 -7.26 4.53 6.74
C LEU A 37 -6.23 5.63 6.47
N GLY A 38 -6.72 6.87 6.35
CA GLY A 38 -5.88 8.06 6.17
C GLY A 38 -6.60 9.16 5.39
N PRO A 39 -6.09 10.41 5.42
CA PRO A 39 -6.69 11.54 4.73
C PRO A 39 -6.65 11.39 3.20
N ASN A 40 -7.38 12.26 2.49
CA ASN A 40 -7.30 12.33 1.03
C ASN A 40 -5.87 12.67 0.61
N GLY A 41 -5.36 12.00 -0.42
CA GLY A 41 -3.97 12.15 -0.89
C GLY A 41 -2.94 11.28 -0.19
N ALA A 42 -3.28 10.55 0.89
CA ALA A 42 -2.34 9.69 1.63
C ALA A 42 -1.89 8.40 0.91
N GLY A 43 -2.03 8.30 -0.42
CA GLY A 43 -1.57 7.13 -1.18
C GLY A 43 -2.48 5.90 -1.17
N LYS A 44 -3.62 5.89 -0.45
CA LYS A 44 -4.50 4.71 -0.33
C LYS A 44 -4.95 4.10 -1.66
N THR A 45 -5.39 4.92 -2.61
CA THR A 45 -5.78 4.44 -3.95
C THR A 45 -4.58 3.99 -4.77
N THR A 46 -3.42 4.62 -4.58
CA THR A 46 -2.16 4.17 -5.19
C THR A 46 -1.75 2.79 -4.66
N LEU A 47 -1.90 2.56 -3.36
CA LEU A 47 -1.57 1.28 -2.70
C LEU A 47 -2.45 0.10 -3.17
N LEU A 48 -3.66 0.38 -3.68
CA LEU A 48 -4.62 -0.62 -4.14
C LEU A 48 -4.63 -0.83 -5.67
N LYS A 49 -3.85 -0.06 -6.42
CA LYS A 49 -3.68 -0.21 -7.87
C LYS A 49 -2.51 -1.12 -8.19
#